data_AF-A0AAW3AES2-F1
#
_entry.id   AF-A0AAW3AES2-F1
#
_cell.length_a   1.000
_cell.length_b   1.000
_cell.length_c   1.000
_cell.angle_alpha   90.00
_cell.angle_beta   90.00
_cell.angle_gamma   90.00
#
_symmetry.space_group_name_H-M   'P 1'
#
loop_
_entity.id
_entity.type
_entity.pdbx_description
1 polymer ?
#
loop_
_entity_poly.entity_id
_entity_poly.type
_entity_poly.pdbx_seq_one_letter_code
_entity_poly.pdbx_strand_id
1 'polypeptide(L)'
;MLSRVQSAVIRRATGVRAASAAAASVSKPAEHKGRVGYVSQVIGAVVDVHFMEGVPPVLTALDVTEDLGRDEPLTLEIVQHLDANTGRCIAMQTTDLLKLKSKVVSTGGNISVPVGRETLGRIFNVLGDAID
;
A
#
# COMPACT_ATOMS: atom_id res chain seq x y z
N MET A 1 -40.96 58.32 -1.60
CA MET A 1 -40.78 58.08 -3.05
C MET A 1 -39.40 58.59 -3.49
N LEU A 2 -38.33 57.85 -3.20
CA LEU A 2 -36.98 58.16 -3.67
C LEU A 2 -36.36 56.86 -4.20
N SER A 3 -36.30 56.77 -5.53
CA SER A 3 -35.82 55.65 -6.33
C SER A 3 -34.32 55.79 -6.56
N ARG A 4 -33.53 54.78 -6.14
CA ARG A 4 -32.17 54.49 -6.61
C ARG A 4 -31.90 53.00 -6.48
N VAL A 5 -31.98 52.26 -7.60
CA VAL A 5 -31.44 50.90 -7.71
C VAL A 5 -30.36 50.94 -8.78
N GLN A 6 -29.09 50.82 -8.34
CA GLN A 6 -27.92 50.81 -9.22
C GLN A 6 -27.61 49.39 -9.72
N SER A 7 -27.50 49.32 -11.04
CA SER A 7 -26.75 48.41 -11.93
C SER A 7 -25.99 47.22 -11.36
N ALA A 8 -26.34 46.05 -11.91
CA ALA A 8 -25.58 44.80 -11.87
C ALA A 8 -24.28 44.91 -12.67
N VAL A 9 -23.14 44.64 -12.01
CA VAL A 9 -21.82 44.49 -12.65
C VAL A 9 -21.37 43.04 -12.45
N ILE A 10 -21.52 42.25 -13.51
CA ILE A 10 -21.01 40.88 -13.62
C ILE A 10 -19.48 40.94 -13.73
N ARG A 11 -18.76 40.45 -12.72
CA ARG A 11 -17.29 40.30 -12.75
C ARG A 11 -16.92 38.88 -13.20
N ARG A 12 -16.39 38.77 -14.43
CA ARG A 12 -15.62 37.61 -14.92
C ARG A 12 -14.21 37.68 -14.31
N ALA A 13 -13.85 36.71 -13.47
CA ALA A 13 -12.49 36.53 -12.97
C ALA A 13 -11.83 35.33 -13.66
N THR A 14 -10.91 35.65 -14.57
CA THR A 14 -9.57 35.04 -14.74
C THR A 14 -9.41 33.54 -14.53
N GLY A 15 -9.20 32.83 -15.65
CA GLY A 15 -8.55 31.53 -15.67
C GLY A 15 -7.03 31.64 -15.48
N VAL A 16 -6.51 30.83 -14.56
CA VAL A 16 -5.13 30.35 -14.54
C VAL A 16 -5.23 28.86 -14.21
N ARG A 17 -5.00 27.99 -15.20
CA ARG A 17 -4.99 26.53 -15.01
C ARG A 17 -3.53 26.12 -14.78
N ALA A 18 -3.16 26.00 -13.50
CA ALA A 18 -1.87 25.47 -13.08
C ALA A 18 -1.80 23.95 -13.30
N ALA A 19 -0.59 23.49 -13.62
CA ALA A 19 -0.22 22.12 -13.94
C ALA A 19 -0.62 21.11 -12.85
N SER A 20 -1.16 19.97 -13.27
CA SER A 20 -1.47 18.84 -12.39
C SER A 20 -0.19 18.06 -12.12
N ALA A 21 0.39 18.23 -10.93
CA ALA A 21 1.34 17.28 -10.36
C ALA A 21 0.64 15.93 -10.16
N ALA A 22 1.33 14.84 -10.49
CA ALA A 22 0.85 13.48 -10.29
C ALA A 22 0.54 13.26 -8.81
N ALA A 23 -0.72 12.91 -8.53
CA ALA A 23 -1.23 12.73 -7.19
C ALA A 23 -0.59 11.47 -6.56
N ALA A 24 0.27 11.67 -5.57
CA ALA A 24 0.43 10.71 -4.50
C ALA A 24 -0.95 10.58 -3.83
N SER A 25 -1.64 9.46 -4.07
CA SER A 25 -2.92 9.19 -3.42
C SER A 25 -2.66 8.93 -1.95
N VAL A 26 -2.71 9.98 -1.14
CA VAL A 26 -2.72 9.89 0.31
C VAL A 26 -4.03 9.19 0.70
N SER A 27 -3.97 7.87 0.85
CA SER A 27 -5.09 7.08 1.34
C SER A 27 -5.28 7.36 2.83
N LYS A 28 -6.53 7.65 3.20
CA LYS A 28 -7.11 7.65 4.56
C LYS A 28 -6.42 6.65 5.50
N PRO A 29 -6.32 6.91 6.83
CA PRO A 29 -5.78 5.91 7.78
C PRO A 29 -6.45 4.57 7.51
N ALA A 30 -5.62 3.61 7.13
CA ALA A 30 -6.12 2.39 6.55
C ALA A 30 -6.76 1.54 7.64
N GLU A 31 -8.06 1.34 7.50
CA GLU A 31 -8.89 0.51 8.37
C GLU A 31 -8.36 -0.92 8.54
N HIS A 32 -7.52 -1.39 7.60
CA HIS A 32 -6.90 -2.71 7.62
C HIS A 32 -5.47 -2.73 8.18
N LYS A 33 -4.94 -1.64 8.75
CA LYS A 33 -3.61 -1.64 9.37
C LYS A 33 -3.60 -2.55 10.61
N GLY A 34 -2.63 -3.46 10.69
CA GLY A 34 -2.51 -4.42 11.78
C GLY A 34 -3.45 -5.61 11.68
N ARG A 35 -4.26 -5.73 10.60
CA ARG A 35 -5.14 -6.88 10.40
C ARG A 35 -4.30 -8.15 10.26
N VAL A 36 -4.65 -9.17 11.04
CA VAL A 36 -3.92 -10.45 11.09
C VAL A 36 -4.52 -11.43 10.09
N GLY A 37 -3.64 -12.09 9.34
CA GLY A 37 -3.95 -13.22 8.48
C GLY A 37 -3.02 -14.40 8.76
N TYR A 38 -3.32 -15.53 8.13
CA TYR A 38 -2.58 -16.77 8.26
C TYR A 38 -2.33 -17.39 6.88
N VAL A 39 -1.10 -17.86 6.64
CA VAL A 39 -0.74 -18.52 5.38
C VAL A 39 -1.59 -19.78 5.16
N SER A 40 -2.34 -19.85 4.06
CA SER A 40 -3.14 -21.01 3.69
C SER A 40 -2.43 -21.93 2.70
N GLN A 41 -1.58 -21.37 1.83
CA GLN A 41 -0.85 -22.13 0.80
C GLN A 41 0.43 -21.39 0.36
N VAL A 42 1.46 -22.14 -0.04
CA VAL A 42 2.72 -21.63 -0.60
C VAL A 42 3.05 -22.42 -1.87
N ILE A 43 3.14 -21.75 -3.01
CA ILE A 43 3.60 -22.30 -4.29
C ILE A 43 4.69 -21.39 -4.86
N GLY A 44 5.96 -21.73 -4.60
CA GLY A 44 7.08 -20.86 -4.97
C GLY A 44 6.90 -19.46 -4.39
N ALA A 45 7.03 -18.42 -5.22
CA ALA A 45 6.83 -17.04 -4.79
C ALA A 45 5.36 -16.65 -4.56
N VAL A 46 4.39 -17.51 -4.91
CA VAL A 46 2.95 -17.24 -4.73
C VAL A 46 2.51 -17.78 -3.38
N VAL A 47 1.94 -16.91 -2.54
CA VAL A 47 1.49 -17.25 -1.19
C VAL A 47 0.03 -16.84 -1.03
N ASP A 48 -0.84 -17.78 -0.68
CA ASP A 48 -2.24 -17.46 -0.36
C ASP A 48 -2.37 -17.25 1.15
N VAL A 49 -3.08 -16.18 1.55
CA VAL A 49 -3.25 -15.76 2.95
C VAL A 49 -4.73 -15.62 3.27
N HIS A 50 -5.16 -16.26 4.36
CA HIS A 50 -6.52 -16.20 4.88
C HIS A 50 -6.65 -15.17 6.01
N PHE A 51 -7.63 -14.30 5.91
CA PHE A 51 -7.98 -13.25 6.87
C PHE A 51 -9.35 -13.50 7.48
N MET A 52 -9.47 -13.40 8.80
CA MET A 52 -10.76 -13.59 9.49
C MET A 52 -11.70 -12.38 9.35
N GLU A 53 -11.12 -11.19 9.19
CA GLU A 53 -11.85 -9.91 9.12
C GLU A 53 -11.97 -9.39 7.67
N GLY A 54 -11.90 -10.30 6.70
CA GLY A 54 -11.90 -10.00 5.26
C GLY A 54 -10.55 -9.56 4.71
N VAL A 55 -10.37 -9.73 3.40
CA VAL A 55 -9.09 -9.48 2.72
C VAL A 55 -8.80 -7.97 2.61
N PRO A 56 -7.57 -7.51 2.94
CA PRO A 56 -7.14 -6.15 2.64
C PRO A 56 -7.18 -5.83 1.12
N PRO A 57 -7.19 -4.55 0.71
CA PRO A 57 -7.20 -4.18 -0.70
C PRO A 57 -6.05 -4.78 -1.50
N VAL A 58 -6.25 -4.94 -2.81
CA VAL A 58 -5.17 -5.30 -3.74
C VAL A 58 -4.05 -4.26 -3.68
N LEU A 59 -2.81 -4.71 -3.86
CA LEU A 59 -1.54 -4.00 -3.68
C LEU A 59 -1.16 -3.70 -2.21
N THR A 60 -1.93 -4.18 -1.23
CA THR A 60 -1.56 -4.03 0.17
C THR A 60 -0.35 -4.90 0.50
N ALA A 61 0.65 -4.30 1.15
CA ALA A 61 1.81 -4.99 1.70
C ALA A 61 1.48 -5.66 3.03
N LEU A 62 2.01 -6.86 3.21
CA LEU A 62 1.83 -7.72 4.36
C LEU A 62 3.19 -8.18 4.88
N ASP A 63 3.41 -8.10 6.18
CA ASP A 63 4.64 -8.58 6.81
C ASP A 63 4.41 -9.92 7.51
N VAL A 64 5.29 -10.89 7.27
CA VAL A 64 5.29 -12.14 8.03
C VAL A 64 6.01 -11.90 9.36
N THR A 65 5.28 -12.06 10.45
CA THR A 65 5.78 -11.73 11.80
C THR A 65 6.53 -12.86 12.50
N GLU A 66 6.46 -14.07 11.95
CA GLU A 66 7.17 -15.22 12.51
C GLU A 66 8.66 -15.16 12.17
N ASP A 67 9.47 -15.53 13.16
CA ASP A 67 10.89 -15.77 12.93
C ASP A 67 11.05 -17.07 12.12
N LEU A 68 11.49 -16.90 10.88
CA LEU A 68 11.73 -18.00 9.94
C LEU A 68 13.18 -18.51 10.01
N GLY A 69 13.99 -18.03 10.96
CA GLY A 69 15.40 -18.40 11.09
C GLY A 69 16.25 -17.83 9.97
N ARG A 70 15.93 -16.61 9.54
CA ARG A 70 16.55 -15.93 8.39
C ARG A 70 16.88 -14.48 8.70
N ASP A 71 17.89 -13.94 8.04
CA ASP A 71 18.38 -12.59 8.28
C ASP A 71 17.48 -11.51 7.66
N GLU A 72 16.72 -11.83 6.60
CA GLU A 72 15.89 -10.88 5.86
C GLU A 72 14.39 -11.01 6.21
N PRO A 73 13.65 -9.92 6.47
CA PRO A 73 12.21 -9.98 6.69
C PRO A 73 11.45 -10.46 5.44
N LEU A 74 10.26 -11.04 5.60
CA LEU A 74 9.41 -11.46 4.47
C LEU A 74 8.24 -10.50 4.30
N THR A 75 8.22 -9.82 3.17
CA THR A 75 7.07 -9.00 2.76
C THR A 75 6.33 -9.70 1.61
N LEU A 76 5.00 -9.74 1.72
CA LEU A 76 4.09 -10.23 0.69
C LEU A 76 3.24 -9.07 0.20
N GLU A 77 2.89 -9.03 -1.09
CA GLU A 77 1.94 -8.07 -1.65
C GLU A 77 0.70 -8.78 -2.17
N ILE A 78 -0.50 -8.32 -1.79
CA ILE A 78 -1.75 -8.87 -2.30
C ILE A 78 -1.92 -8.49 -3.78
N VAL A 79 -2.07 -9.46 -4.66
CA VAL A 79 -2.27 -9.23 -6.10
C VAL A 79 -3.71 -9.45 -6.53
N GLN A 80 -4.42 -10.36 -5.90
CA GLN A 80 -5.84 -10.60 -6.19
C GLN A 80 -6.56 -11.22 -4.99
N HIS A 81 -7.87 -11.02 -4.94
CA HIS A 81 -8.75 -11.73 -4.01
C HIS A 81 -9.22 -13.04 -4.67
N LEU A 82 -9.04 -14.17 -3.98
CA LEU A 82 -9.58 -15.46 -4.43
C LEU A 82 -11.03 -15.64 -3.97
N ASP A 83 -11.31 -15.18 -2.75
CA ASP A 83 -12.63 -15.17 -2.14
C ASP A 83 -12.73 -14.02 -1.10
N ALA A 84 -13.80 -13.99 -0.30
CA ALA A 84 -14.04 -12.92 0.68
C ALA A 84 -13.00 -12.84 1.81
N ASN A 85 -12.30 -13.95 2.10
CA ASN A 85 -11.36 -14.08 3.21
C ASN A 85 -9.95 -14.49 2.74
N THR A 86 -9.75 -14.92 1.49
CA THR A 86 -8.45 -15.36 0.98
C THR A 86 -7.90 -14.40 -0.08
N GLY A 87 -6.72 -13.86 0.17
CA GLY A 87 -5.94 -13.06 -0.78
C GLY A 87 -4.75 -13.85 -1.32
N ARG A 88 -4.54 -13.80 -2.64
CA ARG A 88 -3.32 -14.31 -3.27
C ARG A 88 -2.27 -13.21 -3.28
N CYS A 89 -1.09 -13.55 -2.78
CA CYS A 89 0.03 -12.65 -2.60
C CYS A 89 1.25 -13.11 -3.38
N ILE A 90 2.15 -12.18 -3.68
CA ILE A 90 3.49 -12.46 -4.20
C ILE A 90 4.51 -12.08 -3.13
N ALA A 91 5.46 -12.98 -2.86
CA ALA A 91 6.56 -12.74 -1.95
C ALA A 91 7.67 -11.90 -2.60
N MET A 92 8.17 -10.90 -1.88
CA MET A 92 9.28 -10.05 -2.32
C MET A 92 10.65 -10.68 -2.03
N GLN A 93 10.73 -11.58 -1.04
CA GLN A 93 11.89 -12.40 -0.72
C GLN A 93 11.58 -13.89 -0.93
N THR A 94 12.58 -14.76 -0.76
CA THR A 94 12.37 -16.22 -0.76
C THR A 94 11.31 -16.63 0.28
N THR A 95 10.50 -17.62 -0.07
CA THR A 95 9.50 -18.24 0.83
C THR A 95 10.06 -19.46 1.55
N ASP A 96 11.38 -19.66 1.53
CA ASP A 96 12.02 -20.75 2.26
C ASP A 96 11.68 -20.70 3.75
N LEU A 97 11.45 -21.87 4.32
CA LEU A 97 11.09 -22.06 5.73
C LEU A 97 9.74 -21.45 6.16
N LEU A 98 9.00 -20.81 5.25
CA LEU A 98 7.64 -20.34 5.52
C LEU A 98 6.70 -21.53 5.74
N LYS A 99 6.00 -21.53 6.87
CA LYS A 99 5.08 -22.61 7.24
C LYS A 99 3.63 -22.24 6.94
N LEU A 100 2.81 -23.26 6.77
CA LEU A 100 1.37 -23.07 6.77
C LEU A 100 0.92 -22.57 8.14
N LYS A 101 -0.12 -21.74 8.12
CA LYS A 101 -0.66 -21.05 9.29
C LYS A 101 0.31 -20.05 9.92
N SER A 102 1.42 -19.71 9.26
CA SER A 102 2.30 -18.63 9.73
C SER A 102 1.55 -17.31 9.81
N LYS A 103 1.79 -16.56 10.88
CA LYS A 103 1.12 -15.27 11.11
C LYS A 103 1.65 -14.16 10.19
N VAL A 104 0.72 -13.50 9.50
CA VAL A 104 0.96 -12.38 8.60
C VAL A 104 0.17 -11.15 9.07
N VAL A 105 0.72 -9.95 8.90
CA VAL A 105 0.10 -8.70 9.37
C VAL A 105 0.07 -7.67 8.24
N SER A 106 -1.09 -7.04 8.03
CA SER A 106 -1.23 -5.95 7.06
C SER A 106 -0.56 -4.67 7.54
N THR A 107 0.28 -4.08 6.69
CA THR A 107 0.95 -2.80 6.93
C THR A 107 -0.02 -1.61 6.92
N GLY A 108 -1.20 -1.81 6.33
CA GLY A 108 -2.18 -0.76 6.11
C GLY A 108 -2.04 -0.02 4.78
N GLY A 109 -1.15 -0.42 3.88
CA GLY A 109 -1.06 0.25 2.59
C GLY A 109 -0.20 -0.51 1.61
N ASN A 110 0.09 0.12 0.49
CA ASN A 110 1.00 -0.41 -0.49
C ASN A 110 2.45 -0.37 0.03
N ILE A 111 3.33 -1.14 -0.62
CA ILE A 111 4.77 -1.02 -0.41
C ILE A 111 5.16 0.45 -0.63
N SER A 112 5.85 1.02 0.37
CA SER A 112 6.21 2.43 0.40
C SER A 112 7.72 2.56 0.34
N VAL A 113 8.21 3.29 -0.66
CA VAL A 113 9.65 3.48 -0.91
C VAL A 113 10.07 4.94 -0.64
N PRO A 114 11.32 5.18 -0.20
CA PRO A 114 11.81 6.53 0.03
C PRO A 114 11.94 7.30 -1.30
N VAL A 115 11.60 8.58 -1.28
CA VAL A 115 11.73 9.49 -2.43
C VAL A 115 12.25 10.84 -1.94
N GLY A 116 13.05 11.52 -2.74
CA GLY A 116 13.57 12.84 -2.39
C GLY A 116 15.00 13.06 -2.90
N ARG A 117 15.68 14.08 -2.37
CA ARG A 117 17.09 14.34 -2.74
C ARG A 117 18.05 13.44 -1.96
N GLU A 118 17.62 12.98 -0.80
CA GLU A 118 18.31 12.04 0.10
C GLU A 118 18.53 10.65 -0.52
N THR A 119 17.78 10.30 -1.57
CA THR A 119 17.93 9.03 -2.29
C THR A 119 19.02 9.09 -3.36
N LEU A 120 19.51 10.30 -3.72
CA LEU A 120 20.52 10.46 -4.77
C LEU A 120 21.86 9.85 -4.34
N GLY A 121 22.40 8.97 -5.19
CA GLY A 121 23.67 8.29 -4.95
C GLY A 121 23.59 7.06 -4.05
N ARG A 122 22.40 6.72 -3.53
CA ARG A 122 22.13 5.50 -2.77
C ARG A 122 21.70 4.36 -3.70
N ILE A 123 21.88 3.12 -3.25
CA ILE A 123 21.36 1.92 -3.93
C ILE A 123 20.28 1.30 -3.02
N PHE A 124 19.10 1.02 -3.57
CA PHE A 124 17.97 0.47 -2.82
C PHE A 124 17.50 -0.86 -3.39
N ASN A 125 16.91 -1.71 -2.53
CA ASN A 125 16.16 -2.89 -2.92
C ASN A 125 14.72 -2.53 -3.35
N VAL A 126 13.92 -3.53 -3.71
CA VAL A 126 12.51 -3.36 -4.15
C VAL A 126 11.60 -2.77 -3.08
N LEU A 127 11.92 -2.98 -1.80
CA LEU A 127 11.17 -2.46 -0.66
C LEU A 127 11.58 -1.03 -0.29
N GLY A 128 12.65 -0.51 -0.89
CA GLY A 128 13.20 0.81 -0.57
C GLY A 128 14.21 0.79 0.58
N ASP A 129 14.68 -0.38 1.02
CA ASP A 129 15.78 -0.48 1.96
C ASP A 129 17.11 -0.28 1.23
N ALA A 130 18.03 0.45 1.86
CA ALA A 130 19.33 0.70 1.26
C ALA A 130 20.26 -0.52 1.39
N ILE A 131 21.02 -0.82 0.34
CA ILE A 131 21.90 -2.00 0.24
C ILE A 131 23.38 -1.65 -0.01
N ASP A 132 23.70 -0.36 0.04
CA ASP A 132 25.06 0.17 -0.10
C ASP A 132 25.83 0.24 1.23
#